data_AF-A0A3D5RZ40-F1
#
_entry.id   AF-A0A3D5RZ40-F1
#
_cell.length_a   1.000
_cell.length_b   1.000
_cell.length_c   1.000
_cell.angle_alpha   90.00
_cell.angle_beta   90.00
_cell.angle_gamma   90.00
#
_symmetry.space_group_name_H-M   'P 1'
#
loop_
_entity.id
_entity.type
_entity.pdbx_description
1 polymer ?
#
loop_
_entity_poly.entity_id
_entity_poly.type
_entity_poly.pdbx_seq_one_letter_code
_entity_poly.pdbx_strand_id
1 'polypeptide(L)'
;MEEPNFNHFHQLRSKLYVIVFGTDTPAGKAFDVFLLIVILTSIVSVMLESVSELRSRYDEVFTLLEWSFTAFFTLEYLLRIFITR
;
A
#
# COMPACT_ATOMS: atom_id res chain seq x y z
N MET A 1 26.86 -26.81 27.12
CA MET A 1 26.03 -27.17 25.96
C MET A 1 25.17 -25.95 25.70
N GLU A 2 25.57 -25.12 24.73
CA GLU A 2 24.85 -23.89 24.38
C GLU A 2 23.62 -24.26 23.57
N GLU A 3 22.43 -24.01 24.13
CA GLU A 3 21.18 -24.11 23.37
C GLU A 3 21.03 -22.89 22.45
N PRO A 4 20.71 -23.05 21.16
CA PRO A 4 20.51 -21.93 20.26
C PRO A 4 19.21 -21.20 20.63
N ASN A 5 19.34 -19.94 21.02
CA ASN A 5 18.26 -19.06 21.43
C ASN A 5 17.42 -18.61 20.21
N PHE A 6 16.36 -19.35 19.88
CA PHE A 6 15.41 -19.04 18.79
C PHE A 6 14.38 -17.93 19.16
N ASN A 7 14.68 -17.00 20.08
CA ASN A 7 13.70 -16.00 20.56
C ASN A 7 13.59 -14.71 19.75
N HIS A 8 14.14 -14.62 18.54
CA HIS A 8 13.99 -13.42 17.70
C HIS A 8 12.66 -13.36 16.92
N PHE A 9 11.99 -14.49 16.68
CA PHE A 9 10.78 -14.53 15.84
C PHE A 9 9.51 -14.04 16.55
N HIS A 10 9.45 -14.07 17.89
CA HIS A 10 8.26 -13.64 18.62
C HIS A 10 8.07 -12.12 18.66
N GLN A 11 9.16 -11.35 18.66
CA GLN A 11 9.08 -9.88 18.76
C GLN A 11 8.62 -9.21 17.46
N LEU A 12 9.00 -9.77 16.30
CA LEU A 12 8.55 -9.27 15.00
C LEU A 12 7.05 -9.54 14.78
N ARG A 13 6.58 -10.72 15.19
CA ARG A 13 5.15 -11.08 15.12
C ARG A 13 4.29 -10.21 16.02
N SER A 14 4.76 -9.88 17.22
CA SER A 14 4.02 -9.03 18.16
C SER A 14 3.93 -7.56 17.70
N LYS A 15 5.02 -7.00 17.13
CA LYS A 15 4.97 -5.66 16.52
C LYS A 15 4.04 -5.58 15.32
N LEU A 16 4.06 -6.59 14.44
CA LEU A 16 3.12 -6.67 13.32
C LEU A 16 1.67 -6.80 13.81
N TYR A 17 1.43 -7.59 14.85
CA TYR A 17 0.09 -7.73 15.44
C TYR A 17 -0.42 -6.42 16.08
N VAL A 18 0.43 -5.63 16.75
CA VAL A 18 0.02 -4.34 17.36
C VAL A 18 -0.25 -3.25 16.32
N ILE A 19 0.51 -3.22 15.22
CA ILE A 19 0.28 -2.28 14.11
C ILE A 19 -1.03 -2.62 13.38
N VAL A 20 -1.38 -3.91 13.32
CA VAL A 20 -2.45 -4.45 12.47
C VAL A 20 -3.77 -4.68 13.21
N PHE A 21 -3.75 -5.26 14.42
CA PHE A 21 -4.94 -5.45 15.27
C PHE A 21 -5.26 -4.23 16.13
N GLY A 22 -4.38 -3.24 16.14
CA GLY A 22 -4.65 -1.92 16.70
C GLY A 22 -5.53 -1.09 15.78
N THR A 23 -6.75 -1.54 15.47
CA THR A 23 -7.79 -0.71 14.83
C THR A 23 -8.20 0.49 15.71
N ASP A 24 -7.76 0.52 16.97
CA ASP A 24 -7.80 1.68 17.88
C ASP A 24 -6.48 2.47 17.96
N THR A 25 -5.45 2.13 17.16
CA THR A 25 -4.19 2.87 17.14
C THR A 25 -4.20 3.96 16.05
N PRO A 26 -3.66 5.16 16.34
CA PRO A 26 -3.58 6.25 15.35
C PRO A 26 -2.76 5.87 14.11
N ALA A 27 -1.87 4.88 14.21
CA ALA A 27 -1.08 4.37 13.09
C ALA A 27 -1.93 3.62 12.05
N GLY A 28 -2.87 2.77 12.49
CA GLY A 28 -3.80 2.08 11.58
C GLY A 28 -4.71 3.05 10.84
N LYS A 29 -5.25 4.06 11.55
CA LYS A 29 -6.05 5.13 10.94
C LYS A 29 -5.27 5.97 9.93
N ALA A 30 -4.01 6.31 10.24
CA ALA A 30 -3.17 7.06 9.32
C ALA A 30 -2.87 6.28 8.04
N PHE A 31 -2.70 4.96 8.16
CA PHE A 31 -2.53 4.07 7.01
C PHE A 31 -3.77 4.05 6.12
N ASP A 32 -4.96 3.85 6.68
CA ASP A 32 -6.21 3.85 5.91
C ASP A 32 -6.46 5.18 5.20
N VAL A 33 -6.19 6.31 5.87
CA VAL A 33 -6.35 7.66 5.28
C VAL A 33 -5.33 7.88 4.15
N PHE A 34 -4.08 7.48 4.34
CA PHE A 34 -3.06 7.55 3.30
C PHE A 34 -3.47 6.73 2.07
N LEU A 35 -3.95 5.51 2.30
CA LEU A 35 -4.42 4.59 1.26
C LEU A 35 -5.60 5.17 0.49
N LEU A 36 -6.56 5.78 1.21
CA LEU A 36 -7.69 6.50 0.60
C LEU A 36 -7.23 7.65 -0.30
N ILE A 37 -6.26 8.45 0.14
CA ILE A 37 -5.69 9.55 -0.66
C ILE A 37 -5.02 9.01 -1.93
N VAL A 38 -4.30 7.89 -1.83
CA VAL A 38 -3.68 7.25 -3.00
C VAL A 38 -4.74 6.73 -3.98
N ILE A 39 -5.82 6.12 -3.50
CA ILE A 39 -6.96 5.70 -4.33
C ILE A 39 -7.53 6.90 -5.11
N LEU A 40 -7.84 7.99 -4.41
CA LEU A 40 -8.41 9.18 -5.04
C LEU A 40 -7.46 9.79 -6.07
N THR A 41 -6.17 9.87 -5.75
CA THR A 41 -5.15 10.42 -6.65
C THR A 41 -5.00 9.56 -7.91
N SER A 42 -5.04 8.23 -7.77
CA SER A 42 -5.02 7.33 -8.92
C SER A 42 -6.22 7.54 -9.84
N ILE A 43 -7.43 7.65 -9.27
CA ILE A 43 -8.65 7.89 -10.07
C ILE A 43 -8.51 9.21 -10.84
N VAL A 44 -8.06 10.27 -10.18
CA VAL A 44 -7.83 11.57 -10.85
C VAL A 44 -6.79 11.45 -11.95
N SER A 45 -5.69 10.72 -11.73
CA SER A 45 -4.67 10.49 -12.76
C SER A 45 -5.23 9.78 -14.00
N VAL A 46 -6.03 8.73 -13.81
CA VAL A 46 -6.68 7.98 -14.91
C VAL A 46 -7.74 8.85 -15.63
N MET A 47 -8.43 9.72 -14.89
CA MET A 47 -9.37 10.68 -15.48
C MET A 47 -8.66 11.74 -16.33
N LEU A 48 -7.48 12.21 -15.89
CA LEU A 48 -6.64 13.12 -16.67
C LEU A 48 -6.08 12.45 -17.92
N GLU A 49 -5.71 11.17 -17.82
CA GLU A 49 -5.28 10.36 -18.97
C GLU A 49 -6.39 10.20 -20.02
N SER A 50 -7.65 10.16 -19.60
CA SER A 50 -8.81 10.07 -20.50
C SER A 50 -8.98 11.30 -21.41
N VAL A 51 -8.27 12.41 -21.13
CA VAL A 51 -8.25 13.61 -21.97
C VAL A 51 -7.24 13.44 -23.11
N SER A 52 -7.73 13.27 -24.34
CA SER A 52 -6.91 12.96 -25.52
C SER A 52 -5.82 14.00 -25.83
N GLU A 53 -6.07 15.28 -25.58
CA GLU A 53 -5.10 16.36 -25.77
C GLU A 53 -3.87 16.22 -24.85
N LEU A 54 -4.07 15.71 -23.63
CA LEU A 54 -3.01 15.54 -22.64
C LEU A 54 -2.25 14.23 -22.88
N ARG A 55 -2.98 13.18 -23.27
CA ARG A 55 -2.40 11.86 -23.60
C ARG A 55 -1.44 11.92 -24.77
N SER A 56 -1.77 12.65 -25.83
CA SER A 56 -0.90 12.82 -27.01
C SER A 56 0.49 13.39 -26.67
N ARG A 57 0.61 14.18 -25.60
CA ARG A 57 1.86 14.87 -25.23
C ARG A 57 2.63 14.16 -24.11
N TYR A 58 1.96 13.33 -23.31
CA TYR A 58 2.52 12.71 -22.10
C TYR A 58 2.25 11.20 -22.02
N ASP A 59 2.01 10.52 -23.15
CA ASP A 59 1.63 9.10 -23.21
C ASP A 59 2.58 8.18 -22.40
N GLU A 60 3.89 8.39 -22.50
CA GLU A 60 4.90 7.64 -21.73
C GLU A 60 4.79 7.90 -20.22
N VAL A 61 4.51 9.14 -19.81
CA VAL A 61 4.39 9.53 -18.40
C VAL A 61 3.11 8.93 -17.80
N PHE A 62 2.00 8.97 -18.53
CA PHE A 62 0.74 8.35 -18.12
C PHE A 62 0.87 6.83 -18.02
N THR A 63 1.50 6.18 -19.00
CA THR A 63 1.76 4.73 -18.95
C THR A 63 2.61 4.35 -17.73
N LEU A 64 3.66 5.12 -17.42
CA LEU A 64 4.48 4.86 -16.24
C LEU A 64 3.70 5.06 -14.93
N LEU A 65 2.87 6.11 -14.85
CA LEU A 65 2.00 6.38 -13.70
C LEU A 65 0.98 5.25 -13.50
N GLU A 66 0.34 4.78 -14.57
CA GLU A 66 -0.64 3.70 -14.53
C GLU A 66 -0.01 2.41 -13.98
N TRP A 67 1.15 2.03 -14.51
CA TRP A 67 1.89 0.87 -14.02
C TRP A 67 2.35 1.04 -12.56
N SER A 68 2.75 2.25 -12.17
CA SER A 68 3.12 2.56 -10.78
C SER A 68 1.93 2.43 -9.82
N PHE A 69 0.77 2.98 -10.18
CA PHE A 69 -0.46 2.85 -9.38
C PHE A 69 -0.93 1.40 -9.31
N THR A 70 -0.89 0.67 -10.43
CA THR A 70 -1.26 -0.75 -10.49
C THR A 70 -0.39 -1.59 -9.55
N ALA A 71 0.92 -1.39 -9.59
CA ALA A 71 1.85 -2.07 -8.69
C ALA A 71 1.60 -1.69 -7.22
N PHE A 72 1.35 -0.42 -6.94
CA PHE A 72 1.07 0.07 -5.60
C PHE A 72 -0.22 -0.53 -5.02
N PHE A 73 -1.32 -0.53 -5.76
CA PHE A 73 -2.58 -1.17 -5.32
C PHE A 73 -2.44 -2.68 -5.18
N THR A 74 -1.64 -3.32 -6.04
CA THR A 74 -1.37 -4.76 -5.88
C THR A 74 -0.66 -5.03 -4.55
N LEU A 75 0.35 -4.23 -4.21
CA LEU A 75 1.07 -4.36 -2.94
C LEU A 75 0.15 -4.09 -1.74
N GLU A 76 -0.67 -3.03 -1.81
CA GLU A 76 -1.69 -2.74 -0.80
C GLU A 76 -2.65 -3.90 -0.62
N TYR A 77 -3.15 -4.46 -1.72
CA TYR A 77 -4.09 -5.57 -1.70
C TYR A 77 -3.47 -6.82 -1.06
N LEU A 78 -2.20 -7.11 -1.35
CA LEU A 78 -1.46 -8.19 -0.69
C LEU A 78 -1.30 -7.93 0.81
N LEU A 79 -0.99 -6.69 1.19
CA LEU A 79 -0.90 -6.30 2.60
C LEU A 79 -2.25 -6.48 3.29
N ARG A 80 -3.35 -6.09 2.65
CA ARG A 80 -4.72 -6.31 3.16
C ARG A 80 -5.04 -7.79 3.35
N ILE A 81 -4.67 -8.65 2.41
CA ILE A 81 -4.82 -10.10 2.54
C ILE A 81 -4.02 -10.63 3.72
N PHE A 82 -2.75 -10.23 3.85
CA PHE A 82 -1.89 -10.64 4.96
C PHE A 82 -2.40 -10.16 6.32
N ILE A 83 -3.06 -9.00 6.35
CA ILE A 83 -3.68 -8.45 7.56
C ILE A 83 -4.97 -9.18 7.91
N THR A 84 -5.77 -9.56 6.91
CA THR A 84 -7.11 -10.15 7.09
C THR A 84 -7.07 -11.67 7.31
N ARG A 85 -5.94 -12.34 7.04
CA ARG A 85 -5.71 -13.78 7.26
C ARG A 85 -4.69 -14.05 8.36
#